data_AF-R9JFH0-F1
#
_entry.id   AF-R9JFH0-F1
#
_cell.length_a   1.000
_cell.length_b   1.000
_cell.length_c   1.000
_cell.angle_alpha   90.00
_cell.angle_beta   90.00
_cell.angle_gamma   90.00
#
_symmetry.space_group_name_H-M   'P 1'
#
loop_
_entity.id
_entity.type
_entity.pdbx_description
1 polymer ?
#
loop_
_entity_poly.entity_id
_entity_poly.type
_entity_poly.pdbx_seq_one_letter_code
_entity_poly.pdbx_strand_id
1 'polypeptide(L)'
;MDRNTTRENIIELKHISRTFDDGFRVVDDFNLTIQRGEFVTFLGPSGCGKTTTLRMIAGFDKPTEGELLLNGEDIRDLPPNRRPINTVFQRYALFPHLNVFENVAFGLKLKKLPKTDIIKKVKKALEMVDLEDFENRGIQTLSGGQQQRIAIARAIVNEPEILLLDEPLGALDLKMRKEMQLELKGMHEKLGITFIYVTHDQEEALTMSDKIVVMSEGKIQQIGTPEDIYNEPKNAFVADFIGDSNIFSGIMTGKCRVRFCGAEFECVDDVEHGTMIDAVVRPEDVTITAPEKGIIRGVVTSVIFKGVHYEITVQSSKNEIVVQSTRKAELNAAVGLYIEPEGIHIMLAENTINRIESGVDKQYRLNFLGGMLDCDIASLIAGARYNTDGVLVDAHGDVVEPDRIKVIVSVKPDDITMSDDKEAGILRGHIINLIYKGDHYSYVVRTEEDEDFIVSDEDLWNMDDYVSLLIPKEKFHYALKK
;
A
#
# COMPACT_ATOMS: atom_id res chain seq x y z
N MET A 1 1.37 23.10 -26.63
CA MET A 1 1.39 24.12 -25.57
C MET A 1 2.23 23.56 -24.45
N ASP A 2 3.42 24.12 -24.26
CA ASP A 2 4.45 23.60 -23.36
C ASP A 2 3.96 23.57 -21.91
N ARG A 3 3.79 22.36 -21.34
CA ARG A 3 3.50 22.14 -19.91
C ARG A 3 4.78 22.12 -19.07
N ASN A 4 5.75 22.99 -19.37
CA ASN A 4 7.04 23.03 -18.68
C ASN A 4 7.23 24.31 -17.84
N THR A 5 6.14 24.77 -17.21
CA THR A 5 6.23 25.70 -16.09
C THR A 5 6.38 24.86 -14.83
N THR A 6 7.57 24.84 -14.24
CA THR A 6 7.83 24.20 -12.94
C THR A 6 6.85 24.77 -11.93
N ARG A 7 5.82 24.01 -11.56
CA ARG A 7 4.84 24.46 -10.57
C ARG A 7 5.55 24.58 -9.23
N GLU A 8 5.33 25.69 -8.52
CA GLU A 8 5.91 25.88 -7.19
C GLU A 8 5.34 24.85 -6.20
N ASN A 9 6.21 24.36 -5.31
CA ASN A 9 5.81 23.48 -4.22
C ASN A 9 4.93 24.26 -3.23
N ILE A 10 3.79 23.68 -2.87
CA ILE A 10 2.89 24.28 -1.87
C ILE A 10 3.05 23.58 -0.52
N ILE A 11 3.20 22.26 -0.50
CA ILE A 11 3.40 21.45 0.71
C ILE A 11 4.65 20.59 0.52
N GLU A 12 5.50 20.58 1.55
CA GLU A 12 6.64 19.68 1.66
C GLU A 12 6.60 18.98 3.03
N LEU A 13 6.58 17.65 3.01
CA LEU A 13 6.78 16.79 4.17
C LEU A 13 8.20 16.23 4.07
N LYS A 14 9.06 16.54 5.04
CA LYS A 14 10.46 16.09 5.08
C LYS A 14 10.69 15.24 6.31
N HIS A 15 11.02 13.97 6.10
CA HIS A 15 11.28 13.00 7.16
C HIS A 15 10.20 12.98 8.24
N ILE A 16 8.92 13.10 7.85
CA ILE A 16 7.82 13.18 8.79
C ILE A 16 7.59 11.81 9.41
N SER A 17 7.62 11.76 10.73
CA SER A 17 7.28 10.56 11.50
C SER A 17 6.27 10.88 12.59
N ARG A 18 5.38 9.93 12.85
CA ARG A 18 4.38 10.02 13.91
C ARG A 18 4.34 8.72 14.69
N THR A 19 4.62 8.85 15.99
CA THR A 19 4.52 7.77 16.98
C THR A 19 3.50 8.17 18.04
N PHE A 20 2.53 7.32 18.31
CA PHE A 20 1.54 7.54 19.37
C PHE A 20 2.13 7.30 20.77
N ASP A 21 1.38 7.64 21.80
CA ASP A 21 1.84 7.60 23.20
C ASP A 21 2.15 6.17 23.69
N ASP A 22 1.58 5.15 23.05
CA ASP A 22 1.84 3.73 23.29
C ASP A 22 3.12 3.22 22.60
N GLY A 23 3.81 4.08 21.84
CA GLY A 23 5.00 3.72 21.08
C GLY A 23 4.71 3.25 19.65
N PHE A 24 3.44 3.12 19.23
CA PHE A 24 3.11 2.67 17.89
C PHE A 24 3.44 3.75 16.84
N ARG A 25 4.36 3.43 15.91
CA ARG A 25 4.78 4.32 14.83
C ARG A 25 3.86 4.16 13.61
N VAL A 26 2.90 5.08 13.50
CA VAL A 26 1.86 5.05 12.46
C VAL A 26 2.30 5.65 11.12
N VAL A 27 3.29 6.55 11.14
CA VAL A 27 3.91 7.13 9.94
C VAL A 27 5.42 7.14 10.15
N ASP A 28 6.16 6.64 9.18
CA ASP A 28 7.62 6.46 9.26
C ASP A 28 8.33 7.05 8.04
N ASP A 29 9.21 8.03 8.30
CA ASP A 29 10.07 8.68 7.31
C ASP A 29 9.33 9.11 6.03
N PHE A 30 8.21 9.80 6.23
CA PHE A 30 7.33 10.21 5.16
C PHE A 30 7.87 11.46 4.46
N ASN A 31 8.24 11.29 3.19
CA ASN A 31 8.82 12.33 2.34
C ASN A 31 7.92 12.57 1.12
N LEU A 32 7.33 13.76 1.03
CA LEU A 32 6.40 14.08 -0.05
C LEU A 32 6.46 15.56 -0.41
N THR A 33 6.42 15.83 -1.72
CA THR A 33 6.29 17.17 -2.27
C THR A 33 5.04 17.26 -3.13
N ILE A 34 4.21 18.26 -2.82
CA ILE A 34 2.97 18.56 -3.54
C ILE A 34 3.11 19.92 -4.20
N GLN A 35 2.80 19.99 -5.49
CA GLN A 35 2.83 21.22 -6.27
C GLN A 35 1.47 21.93 -6.20
N ARG A 36 1.50 23.25 -6.34
CA ARG A 36 0.27 24.05 -6.33
C ARG A 36 -0.68 23.62 -7.45
N GLY A 37 -1.94 23.36 -7.08
CA GLY A 37 -2.99 22.96 -8.02
C GLY A 37 -2.89 21.51 -8.51
N GLU A 38 -2.14 20.65 -7.81
CA GLU A 38 -2.23 19.20 -8.00
C GLU A 38 -3.44 18.62 -7.25
N PHE A 39 -4.07 17.62 -7.86
CA PHE A 39 -4.94 16.68 -7.18
C PHE A 39 -4.10 15.48 -6.73
N VAL A 40 -3.77 15.43 -5.43
CA VAL A 40 -3.00 14.34 -4.82
C VAL A 40 -3.92 13.40 -4.05
N THR A 41 -3.82 12.10 -4.29
CA THR A 41 -4.57 11.09 -3.54
C THR A 41 -3.63 10.20 -2.72
N PHE A 42 -3.90 10.06 -1.43
CA PHE A 42 -3.31 9.05 -0.57
C PHE A 42 -4.17 7.80 -0.63
N LEU A 43 -3.56 6.70 -1.05
CA LEU A 43 -4.19 5.43 -1.30
C LEU A 43 -3.45 4.33 -0.54
N GLY A 44 -4.17 3.36 0.01
CA GLY A 44 -3.56 2.25 0.76
C GLY A 44 -4.55 1.55 1.70
N PRO A 45 -4.15 0.45 2.35
CA PRO A 45 -4.98 -0.31 3.28
C PRO A 45 -5.45 0.51 4.49
N SER A 46 -6.48 0.01 5.18
CA SER A 46 -6.88 0.59 6.47
C SER A 46 -5.71 0.58 7.45
N GLY A 47 -5.60 1.64 8.28
CA GLY A 47 -4.53 1.72 9.29
C GLY A 47 -3.15 2.16 8.79
N CYS A 48 -2.88 2.25 7.49
CA CYS A 48 -1.54 2.58 6.98
C CYS A 48 -1.08 4.05 7.16
N GLY A 49 -1.83 4.89 7.89
CA GLY A 49 -1.41 6.25 8.23
C GLY A 49 -1.91 7.38 7.32
N LYS A 50 -2.78 7.12 6.33
CA LYS A 50 -3.33 8.15 5.41
C LYS A 50 -4.04 9.30 6.13
N THR A 51 -5.06 8.97 6.94
CA THR A 51 -5.84 9.97 7.69
C THR A 51 -4.97 10.67 8.74
N THR A 52 -4.01 9.98 9.37
CA THR A 52 -3.04 10.60 10.28
C THR A 52 -2.21 11.65 9.55
N THR A 53 -1.69 11.33 8.37
CA THR A 53 -0.92 12.26 7.52
C THR A 53 -1.77 13.47 7.13
N LEU A 54 -3.01 13.25 6.69
CA LEU A 54 -3.96 14.33 6.39
C LEU A 54 -4.21 15.24 7.61
N ARG A 55 -4.37 14.67 8.80
CA ARG A 55 -4.60 15.40 10.05
C ARG A 55 -3.37 16.20 10.48
N MET A 56 -2.15 15.70 10.22
CA MET A 56 -0.92 16.47 10.43
C MET A 56 -0.85 17.69 9.52
N ILE A 57 -1.22 17.54 8.24
CA ILE A 57 -1.30 18.67 7.28
C ILE A 57 -2.39 19.68 7.70
N ALA A 58 -3.52 19.21 8.22
CA ALA A 58 -4.60 20.06 8.74
C ALA A 58 -4.27 20.75 10.08
N GLY A 59 -3.28 20.23 10.83
CA GLY A 59 -2.90 20.71 12.17
C GLY A 59 -3.73 20.12 13.30
N PHE A 60 -4.52 19.09 13.03
CA PHE A 60 -5.28 18.34 14.05
C PHE A 60 -4.43 17.29 14.77
N ASP A 61 -3.26 16.97 14.22
CA ASP A 61 -2.23 16.16 14.87
C ASP A 61 -0.86 16.81 14.61
N LYS A 62 0.15 16.46 15.42
CA LYS A 62 1.51 16.98 15.29
C LYS A 62 2.49 15.85 14.95
N PRO A 63 3.40 16.05 13.98
CA PRO A 63 4.46 15.10 13.75
C PRO A 63 5.38 15.01 14.98
N THR A 64 5.81 13.80 15.30
CA THR A 64 6.81 13.54 16.34
C THR A 64 8.17 14.05 15.88
N GLU A 65 8.51 13.78 14.61
CA GLU A 65 9.78 14.16 13.96
C GLU A 65 9.54 14.70 12.55
N GLY A 66 10.55 15.38 11.99
CA GLY A 66 10.51 15.94 10.65
C GLY A 66 10.00 17.38 10.56
N GLU A 67 9.94 17.87 9.33
CA GLU A 67 9.54 19.24 8.99
C GLU A 67 8.30 19.22 8.08
N LEU A 68 7.32 20.07 8.39
CA LEU A 68 6.10 20.24 7.60
C LEU A 68 6.03 21.68 7.11
N LEU A 69 6.33 21.88 5.83
CA LEU A 69 6.41 23.21 5.22
C LEU A 69 5.18 23.50 4.37
N LEU A 70 4.67 24.72 4.46
CA LEU A 70 3.65 25.29 3.60
C LEU A 70 4.20 26.58 2.97
N ASN A 71 4.25 26.65 1.65
CA ASN A 71 4.87 27.77 0.93
C ASN A 71 6.31 28.06 1.42
N GLY A 72 7.06 27.02 1.79
CA GLY A 72 8.42 27.11 2.33
C GLY A 72 8.54 27.45 3.82
N GLU A 73 7.43 27.76 4.50
CA GLU A 73 7.41 28.11 5.93
C GLU A 73 6.97 26.91 6.79
N ASP A 74 7.64 26.66 7.92
CA ASP A 74 7.26 25.59 8.83
C ASP A 74 5.92 25.87 9.51
N ILE A 75 4.97 24.95 9.36
CA ILE A 75 3.63 25.02 9.94
C ILE A 75 3.38 23.98 11.03
N ARG A 76 4.39 23.22 11.47
CA ARG A 76 4.28 22.16 12.48
C ARG A 76 3.46 22.58 13.71
N ASP A 77 3.77 23.75 14.28
CA ASP A 77 3.11 24.28 15.47
C ASP A 77 1.93 25.22 15.18
N LEU A 78 1.63 25.47 13.91
CA LEU A 78 0.53 26.34 13.52
C LEU A 78 -0.81 25.60 13.74
N PRO A 79 -1.75 26.14 14.55
CA PRO A 79 -3.02 25.48 14.79
C PRO A 79 -3.92 25.51 13.54
N PRO A 80 -4.92 24.59 13.42
CA PRO A 80 -5.76 24.46 12.22
C PRO A 80 -6.41 25.77 11.76
N ASN A 81 -6.90 26.58 12.69
CA ASN A 81 -7.60 27.83 12.40
C ASN A 81 -6.69 28.95 11.84
N ARG A 82 -5.36 28.76 11.86
CA ARG A 82 -4.39 29.69 11.28
C ARG A 82 -3.78 29.18 9.97
N ARG A 83 -4.07 27.95 9.57
CA ARG A 83 -3.62 27.40 8.29
C ARG A 83 -4.57 27.85 7.18
N PRO A 84 -4.10 28.22 5.98
CA PRO A 84 -4.94 28.53 4.82
C PRO A 84 -5.48 27.25 4.14
N ILE A 85 -5.93 26.30 4.96
CA ILE A 85 -6.31 24.94 4.59
C ILE A 85 -7.71 24.68 5.13
N ASN A 86 -8.57 24.09 4.32
CA ASN A 86 -9.90 23.67 4.75
C ASN A 86 -10.06 22.15 4.59
N THR A 87 -10.74 21.52 5.55
CA THR A 87 -10.96 20.07 5.56
C THR A 87 -12.44 19.74 5.42
N VAL A 88 -12.76 18.77 4.57
CA VAL A 88 -14.05 18.10 4.49
C VAL A 88 -13.90 16.71 5.08
N PHE A 89 -14.60 16.45 6.18
CA PHE A 89 -14.56 15.18 6.91
C PHE A 89 -15.54 14.16 6.34
N GLN A 90 -15.28 12.86 6.58
CA GLN A 90 -16.05 11.71 6.12
C GLN A 90 -17.58 11.79 6.35
N ARG A 91 -18.03 12.36 7.48
CA ARG A 91 -19.47 12.53 7.79
C ARG A 91 -20.05 13.89 7.37
N TYR A 92 -19.35 14.63 6.51
CA TYR A 92 -19.64 16.00 6.05
C TYR A 92 -19.68 17.08 7.15
N ALA A 93 -19.92 16.69 8.41
CA ALA A 93 -20.01 17.54 9.60
C ALA A 93 -20.89 18.78 9.38
N LEU A 94 -21.99 18.64 8.63
CA LEU A 94 -22.95 19.74 8.42
C LEU A 94 -23.71 20.03 9.71
N PHE A 95 -24.04 21.30 9.93
CA PHE A 95 -24.81 21.73 11.10
C PHE A 95 -26.30 21.48 10.83
N PRO A 96 -26.94 20.52 11.51
CA PRO A 96 -28.29 20.07 11.17
C PRO A 96 -29.37 21.10 11.52
N HIS A 97 -29.06 22.05 12.40
CA HIS A 97 -29.95 23.12 12.85
C HIS A 97 -29.85 24.38 11.99
N LEU A 98 -28.94 24.41 11.00
CA LEU A 98 -28.74 25.52 10.08
C LEU A 98 -29.23 25.13 8.69
N ASN A 99 -29.72 26.09 7.92
CA ASN A 99 -30.03 25.85 6.50
C ASN A 99 -28.75 25.82 5.63
N VAL A 100 -28.90 25.58 4.33
CA VAL A 100 -27.79 25.56 3.37
C VAL A 100 -26.97 26.85 3.40
N PHE A 101 -27.63 28.01 3.28
CA PHE A 101 -26.96 29.31 3.30
C PHE A 101 -26.15 29.51 4.59
N GLU A 102 -26.73 29.17 5.74
CA GLU A 102 -26.12 29.33 7.05
C GLU A 102 -24.93 28.40 7.26
N ASN A 103 -25.02 27.16 6.74
CA ASN A 103 -23.90 26.22 6.74
C ASN A 103 -22.71 26.78 5.95
N VAL A 104 -22.95 27.22 4.71
CA VAL A 104 -21.89 27.75 3.84
C VAL A 104 -21.36 29.09 4.39
N ALA A 105 -22.23 29.98 4.87
CA ALA A 105 -21.84 31.29 5.39
C ALA A 105 -21.07 31.25 6.73
N PHE A 106 -21.04 30.11 7.42
CA PHE A 106 -20.59 30.01 8.81
C PHE A 106 -19.16 30.57 9.02
N GLY A 107 -18.20 30.13 8.21
CA GLY A 107 -16.81 30.60 8.31
C GLY A 107 -16.65 32.09 8.03
N LEU A 108 -17.43 32.63 7.07
CA LEU A 108 -17.40 34.05 6.74
C LEU A 108 -17.98 34.92 7.86
N LYS A 109 -19.03 34.45 8.54
CA LYS A 109 -19.62 35.13 9.71
C LYS A 109 -18.62 35.20 10.87
N LEU A 110 -17.86 34.13 11.12
CA LEU A 110 -16.80 34.12 12.14
C LEU A 110 -15.68 35.12 11.82
N LYS A 111 -15.33 35.28 10.53
CA LYS A 111 -14.40 36.31 10.05
C LYS A 111 -14.98 37.74 10.09
N LYS A 112 -16.24 37.91 10.52
CA LYS A 112 -16.95 39.20 10.62
C LYS A 112 -16.98 40.00 9.31
N LEU A 113 -17.08 39.31 8.17
CA LEU A 113 -17.23 39.94 6.86
C LEU A 113 -18.56 40.70 6.74
N PRO A 114 -18.63 41.78 5.93
CA PRO A 114 -19.87 42.48 5.64
C PRO A 114 -20.93 41.54 5.05
N LYS A 115 -22.19 41.74 5.43
CA LYS A 115 -23.31 40.87 5.00
C LYS A 115 -23.45 40.78 3.48
N THR A 116 -23.19 41.87 2.77
CA THR A 116 -23.19 41.93 1.30
C THR A 116 -22.15 40.98 0.68
N ASP A 117 -20.96 40.93 1.26
CA ASP A 117 -19.86 40.10 0.78
C ASP A 117 -20.11 38.62 1.09
N ILE A 118 -20.70 38.33 2.26
CA ILE A 118 -21.14 36.98 2.63
C ILE A 118 -22.13 36.45 1.59
N ILE A 119 -23.17 37.21 1.26
CA ILE A 119 -24.19 36.77 0.29
C ILE A 119 -23.55 36.50 -1.07
N LYS A 120 -22.66 37.38 -1.54
CA LYS A 120 -21.98 37.24 -2.83
C LYS A 120 -21.09 35.98 -2.86
N LYS A 121 -20.29 35.75 -1.82
CA LYS A 121 -19.40 34.58 -1.73
C LYS A 121 -20.18 33.28 -1.60
N VAL A 122 -21.26 33.24 -0.81
CA VAL A 122 -22.11 32.04 -0.68
C VAL A 122 -22.76 31.68 -2.01
N LYS A 123 -23.32 32.66 -2.73
CA LYS A 123 -23.91 32.41 -4.05
C LYS A 123 -22.90 31.84 -5.03
N LYS A 124 -21.70 32.43 -5.10
CA LYS A 124 -20.62 31.93 -5.96
C LYS A 124 -20.18 30.51 -5.58
N ALA A 125 -20.13 30.20 -4.28
CA ALA A 125 -19.77 28.85 -3.81
C ALA A 125 -20.85 27.82 -4.14
N LEU A 126 -22.13 28.19 -4.08
CA LEU A 126 -23.25 27.32 -4.46
C LEU A 126 -23.33 27.09 -5.97
N GLU A 127 -23.07 28.12 -6.77
CA GLU A 127 -22.94 28.02 -8.24
C GLU A 127 -21.79 27.09 -8.63
N MET A 128 -20.65 27.14 -7.91
CA MET A 128 -19.51 26.24 -8.17
C MET A 128 -19.85 24.75 -7.99
N VAL A 129 -20.81 24.46 -7.12
CA VAL A 129 -21.26 23.09 -6.83
C VAL A 129 -22.63 22.78 -7.43
N ASP A 130 -23.10 23.55 -8.42
CA ASP A 130 -24.38 23.31 -9.10
C ASP A 130 -25.59 23.16 -8.14
N LEU A 131 -25.63 23.99 -7.09
CA LEU A 131 -26.72 24.04 -6.09
C LEU A 131 -27.28 25.45 -5.91
N GLU A 132 -27.44 26.20 -7.00
CA GLU A 132 -28.19 27.45 -7.00
C GLU A 132 -29.64 27.21 -6.52
N ASP A 133 -30.23 28.21 -5.86
CA ASP A 133 -31.60 28.17 -5.32
C ASP A 133 -31.83 27.20 -4.14
N PHE A 134 -30.79 26.55 -3.63
CA PHE A 134 -30.88 25.66 -2.46
C PHE A 134 -30.69 26.39 -1.12
N GLU A 135 -30.42 27.70 -1.12
CA GLU A 135 -30.01 28.49 0.05
C GLU A 135 -30.89 28.29 1.29
N ASN A 136 -32.20 28.23 1.08
CA ASN A 136 -33.19 28.18 2.15
C ASN A 136 -33.59 26.75 2.57
N ARG A 137 -33.05 25.72 1.91
CA ARG A 137 -33.37 24.33 2.24
C ARG A 137 -32.71 23.90 3.55
N GLY A 138 -33.40 23.04 4.30
CA GLY A 138 -32.82 22.37 5.46
C GLY A 138 -31.92 21.22 5.02
N ILE A 139 -30.83 20.96 5.76
CA ILE A 139 -29.86 19.91 5.39
C ILE A 139 -30.49 18.51 5.33
N GLN A 140 -31.46 18.22 6.20
CA GLN A 140 -32.12 16.91 6.25
C GLN A 140 -32.99 16.59 5.03
N THR A 141 -33.30 17.58 4.19
CA THR A 141 -34.09 17.35 2.96
C THR A 141 -33.22 17.08 1.73
N LEU A 142 -31.89 17.07 1.90
CA LEU A 142 -30.91 16.87 0.84
C LEU A 142 -30.49 15.40 0.75
N SER A 143 -30.24 14.94 -0.47
CA SER A 143 -29.59 13.65 -0.74
C SER A 143 -28.12 13.64 -0.26
N GLY A 144 -27.51 12.46 -0.15
CA GLY A 144 -26.12 12.32 0.28
C GLY A 144 -25.12 13.12 -0.58
N GLY A 145 -25.22 13.01 -1.90
CA GLY A 145 -24.39 13.80 -2.82
C GLY A 145 -24.61 15.30 -2.70
N GLN A 146 -25.86 15.75 -2.51
CA GLN A 146 -26.14 17.17 -2.25
C GLN A 146 -25.54 17.65 -0.93
N GLN A 147 -25.62 16.85 0.15
CA GLN A 147 -24.97 17.19 1.42
C GLN A 147 -23.46 17.31 1.27
N GLN A 148 -22.83 16.40 0.51
CA GLN A 148 -21.41 16.48 0.20
C GLN A 148 -21.06 17.77 -0.56
N ARG A 149 -21.81 18.11 -1.61
CA ARG A 149 -21.64 19.36 -2.35
C ARG A 149 -21.76 20.60 -1.45
N ILE A 150 -22.69 20.61 -0.50
CA ILE A 150 -22.78 21.67 0.52
C ILE A 150 -21.57 21.70 1.45
N ALA A 151 -21.02 20.55 1.84
CA ALA A 151 -19.82 20.48 2.67
C ALA A 151 -18.58 21.04 1.92
N ILE A 152 -18.45 20.72 0.63
CA ILE A 152 -17.42 21.27 -0.26
C ILE A 152 -17.63 22.78 -0.41
N ALA A 153 -18.85 23.24 -0.71
CA ALA A 153 -19.19 24.66 -0.81
C ALA A 153 -18.79 25.43 0.46
N ARG A 154 -19.08 24.88 1.64
CA ARG A 154 -18.67 25.44 2.94
C ARG A 154 -17.15 25.50 3.12
N ALA A 155 -16.41 24.56 2.56
CA ALA A 155 -14.95 24.58 2.60
C ALA A 155 -14.37 25.65 1.65
N ILE A 156 -14.81 25.66 0.39
CA ILE A 156 -14.27 26.53 -0.67
C ILE A 156 -14.67 27.99 -0.52
N VAL A 157 -15.79 28.30 0.16
CA VAL A 157 -16.25 29.69 0.35
C VAL A 157 -15.23 30.56 1.08
N ASN A 158 -14.34 29.94 1.87
CA ASN A 158 -13.24 30.62 2.55
C ASN A 158 -12.05 30.93 1.64
N GLU A 159 -12.10 30.52 0.37
CA GLU A 159 -11.03 30.64 -0.64
C GLU A 159 -9.69 30.07 -0.13
N PRO A 160 -9.66 28.79 0.27
CA PRO A 160 -8.44 28.14 0.76
C PRO A 160 -7.42 27.92 -0.38
N GLU A 161 -6.14 27.81 -0.03
CA GLU A 161 -5.11 27.38 -1.00
C GLU A 161 -5.10 25.85 -1.18
N ILE A 162 -5.55 25.12 -0.17
CA ILE A 162 -5.58 23.65 -0.11
C ILE A 162 -6.93 23.17 0.43
N LEU A 163 -7.52 22.21 -0.27
CA LEU A 163 -8.70 21.46 0.18
C LEU A 163 -8.29 20.03 0.55
N LEU A 164 -8.55 19.65 1.80
CA LEU A 164 -8.33 18.30 2.32
C LEU A 164 -9.65 17.54 2.34
N LEU A 165 -9.64 16.31 1.82
CA LEU A 165 -10.81 15.46 1.62
C LEU A 165 -10.54 14.08 2.26
N ASP A 166 -11.19 13.78 3.39
CA ASP A 166 -11.00 12.53 4.14
C ASP A 166 -12.15 11.55 3.86
N GLU A 167 -11.92 10.59 2.96
CA GLU A 167 -12.91 9.60 2.49
C GLU A 167 -14.30 10.19 2.19
N PRO A 168 -14.40 11.28 1.42
CA PRO A 168 -15.65 12.02 1.29
C PRO A 168 -16.73 11.26 0.48
N LEU A 169 -16.38 10.16 -0.18
CA LEU A 169 -17.28 9.35 -1.00
C LEU A 169 -17.68 8.01 -0.37
N GLY A 170 -17.11 7.67 0.81
CA GLY A 170 -17.29 6.35 1.42
C GLY A 170 -18.74 6.01 1.79
N ALA A 171 -19.58 7.01 2.04
CA ALA A 171 -20.98 6.83 2.44
C ALA A 171 -21.98 6.79 1.27
N LEU A 172 -21.54 6.93 0.01
CA LEU A 172 -22.40 6.99 -1.17
C LEU A 172 -22.57 5.61 -1.83
N ASP A 173 -23.70 5.39 -2.50
CA ASP A 173 -23.86 4.23 -3.38
C ASP A 173 -23.00 4.36 -4.64
N LEU A 174 -22.79 3.25 -5.36
CA LEU A 174 -21.90 3.17 -6.52
C LEU A 174 -22.23 4.21 -7.62
N LYS A 175 -23.51 4.44 -7.92
CA LYS A 175 -23.89 5.37 -8.98
C LYS A 175 -23.60 6.81 -8.56
N MET A 176 -24.03 7.19 -7.36
CA MET A 176 -23.73 8.51 -6.81
C MET A 176 -22.22 8.74 -6.66
N ARG A 177 -21.46 7.71 -6.26
CA ARG A 177 -20.00 7.79 -6.14
C ARG A 177 -19.36 8.15 -7.48
N LYS A 178 -19.68 7.45 -8.56
CA LYS A 178 -19.12 7.74 -9.91
C LYS A 178 -19.48 9.13 -10.41
N GLU A 179 -20.74 9.56 -10.20
CA GLU A 179 -21.17 10.91 -10.54
C GLU A 179 -20.36 11.97 -9.76
N MET A 180 -20.21 11.78 -8.44
CA MET A 180 -19.46 12.70 -7.58
C MET A 180 -17.95 12.72 -7.87
N GLN A 181 -17.34 11.61 -8.31
CA GLN A 181 -15.93 11.59 -8.73
C GLN A 181 -15.69 12.55 -9.91
N LEU A 182 -16.54 12.47 -10.94
CA LEU A 182 -16.46 13.35 -12.10
C LEU A 182 -16.68 14.81 -11.71
N GLU A 183 -17.64 15.08 -10.83
CA GLU A 183 -17.89 16.42 -10.31
C GLU A 183 -16.71 16.97 -9.50
N LEU A 184 -16.09 16.16 -8.64
CA LEU A 184 -14.89 16.56 -7.88
C LEU A 184 -13.74 16.93 -8.80
N LYS A 185 -13.49 16.12 -9.83
CA LYS A 185 -12.48 16.42 -10.85
C LYS A 185 -12.79 17.73 -11.60
N GLY A 186 -14.04 17.92 -12.02
CA GLY A 186 -14.47 19.16 -12.68
C GLY A 186 -14.37 20.39 -11.76
N MET A 187 -14.70 20.24 -10.47
CA MET A 187 -14.53 21.31 -9.47
C MET A 187 -13.06 21.67 -9.27
N HIS A 188 -12.17 20.68 -9.19
CA HIS A 188 -10.72 20.91 -9.10
C HIS A 188 -10.20 21.70 -10.31
N GLU A 189 -10.59 21.30 -11.53
CA GLU A 189 -10.23 22.01 -12.76
C GLU A 189 -10.74 23.47 -12.79
N LYS A 190 -11.97 23.71 -12.32
CA LYS A 190 -12.56 25.06 -12.25
C LYS A 190 -11.89 25.94 -11.17
N LEU A 191 -11.52 25.38 -10.03
CA LEU A 191 -10.96 26.13 -8.89
C LEU A 191 -9.46 26.38 -9.01
N GLY A 192 -8.70 25.41 -9.52
CA GLY A 192 -7.24 25.48 -9.65
C GLY A 192 -6.47 25.53 -8.32
N ILE A 193 -7.13 25.20 -7.21
CA ILE A 193 -6.50 25.05 -5.89
C ILE A 193 -6.00 23.62 -5.69
N THR A 194 -5.12 23.40 -4.72
CA THR A 194 -4.55 22.07 -4.46
C THR A 194 -5.55 21.18 -3.73
N PHE A 195 -5.74 19.94 -4.18
CA PHE A 195 -6.59 18.95 -3.52
C PHE A 195 -5.71 17.85 -2.92
N ILE A 196 -5.95 17.50 -1.66
CA ILE A 196 -5.36 16.30 -1.03
C ILE A 196 -6.50 15.41 -0.56
N TYR A 197 -6.60 14.25 -1.19
CA TYR A 197 -7.70 13.30 -1.05
C TYR A 197 -7.20 12.01 -0.39
N VAL A 198 -7.99 11.44 0.51
CA VAL A 198 -7.69 10.15 1.15
C VAL A 198 -8.80 9.19 0.81
N THR A 199 -8.42 8.00 0.34
CA THR A 199 -9.36 6.91 0.08
C THR A 199 -8.68 5.55 0.19
N HIS A 200 -9.50 4.52 0.31
CA HIS A 200 -9.12 3.13 0.14
C HIS A 200 -9.63 2.55 -1.19
N ASP A 201 -10.40 3.32 -1.97
CA ASP A 201 -10.94 2.92 -3.27
C ASP A 201 -9.95 3.26 -4.39
N GLN A 202 -9.55 2.24 -5.15
CA GLN A 202 -8.57 2.38 -6.23
C GLN A 202 -9.15 3.12 -7.44
N GLU A 203 -10.43 2.91 -7.78
CA GLU A 203 -11.09 3.55 -8.92
C GLU A 203 -11.15 5.07 -8.70
N GLU A 204 -11.41 5.51 -7.46
CA GLU A 204 -11.35 6.92 -7.06
C GLU A 204 -9.98 7.53 -7.33
N ALA A 205 -8.91 6.87 -6.86
CA ALA A 205 -7.56 7.37 -6.99
C ALA A 205 -7.11 7.43 -8.47
N LEU A 206 -7.39 6.39 -9.25
CA LEU A 206 -7.01 6.32 -10.66
C LEU A 206 -7.76 7.32 -11.55
N THR A 207 -9.02 7.64 -11.21
CA THR A 207 -9.87 8.49 -12.06
C THR A 207 -9.62 9.99 -11.85
N MET A 208 -9.37 10.42 -10.62
CA MET A 208 -9.39 11.84 -10.24
C MET A 208 -8.00 12.48 -10.11
N SER A 209 -6.97 11.68 -9.80
CA SER A 209 -5.70 12.21 -9.31
C SER A 209 -4.75 12.63 -10.43
N ASP A 210 -4.00 13.70 -10.21
CA ASP A 210 -2.78 13.99 -10.96
C ASP A 210 -1.60 13.15 -10.42
N LYS A 211 -1.61 12.88 -9.11
CA LYS A 211 -0.56 12.15 -8.38
C LYS A 211 -1.19 11.24 -7.33
N ILE A 212 -0.74 10.00 -7.26
CA ILE A 212 -1.14 9.03 -6.24
C ILE A 212 0.07 8.74 -5.36
N VAL A 213 -0.17 8.69 -4.04
CA VAL A 213 0.79 8.24 -3.03
C VAL A 213 0.24 6.94 -2.46
N VAL A 214 0.83 5.81 -2.87
CA VAL A 214 0.47 4.49 -2.35
C VAL A 214 1.23 4.28 -1.04
N MET A 215 0.49 3.99 0.03
CA MET A 215 1.00 3.84 1.38
C MET A 215 0.72 2.43 1.92
N SER A 216 1.71 1.86 2.59
CA SER A 216 1.56 0.65 3.41
C SER A 216 2.40 0.80 4.66
N GLU A 217 1.86 0.36 5.80
CA GLU A 217 2.57 0.33 7.09
C GLU A 217 3.27 1.64 7.47
N GLY A 218 2.59 2.77 7.27
CA GLY A 218 3.12 4.09 7.59
C GLY A 218 4.21 4.61 6.64
N LYS A 219 4.57 3.83 5.61
CA LYS A 219 5.59 4.16 4.61
C LYS A 219 4.97 4.38 3.24
N ILE A 220 5.65 5.19 2.43
CA ILE A 220 5.32 5.36 1.01
C ILE A 220 5.90 4.19 0.23
N GLN A 221 5.05 3.47 -0.49
CA GLN A 221 5.45 2.37 -1.37
C GLN A 221 5.78 2.88 -2.76
N GLN A 222 4.96 3.80 -3.29
CA GLN A 222 5.18 4.43 -4.58
C GLN A 222 4.48 5.77 -4.67
N ILE A 223 5.09 6.69 -5.42
CA ILE A 223 4.48 7.96 -5.84
C ILE A 223 4.58 7.99 -7.36
N GLY A 224 3.47 8.30 -8.03
CA GLY A 224 3.41 8.35 -9.50
C GLY A 224 2.09 8.93 -10.00
N THR A 225 1.98 9.05 -11.32
CA THR A 225 0.68 9.31 -11.95
C THR A 225 -0.19 8.05 -11.90
N PRO A 226 -1.52 8.15 -12.09
CA PRO A 226 -2.39 6.97 -12.19
C PRO A 226 -1.89 5.91 -13.18
N GLU A 227 -1.37 6.33 -14.33
CA GLU A 227 -0.82 5.43 -15.35
C GLU A 227 0.47 4.75 -14.85
N ASP A 228 1.39 5.49 -14.22
CA ASP A 228 2.63 4.91 -13.67
C ASP A 228 2.33 3.90 -12.55
N ILE A 229 1.38 4.21 -11.67
CA ILE A 229 1.00 3.30 -10.57
C ILE A 229 0.41 2.00 -11.12
N TYR A 230 -0.38 2.07 -12.19
CA TYR A 230 -1.03 0.89 -12.77
C TYR A 230 -0.07 0.06 -13.64
N ASN A 231 0.63 0.72 -14.57
CA ASN A 231 1.45 0.10 -15.60
C ASN A 231 2.90 -0.18 -15.15
N GLU A 232 3.42 0.58 -14.19
CA GLU A 232 4.81 0.44 -13.71
C GLU A 232 4.85 0.36 -12.17
N PRO A 233 4.22 -0.65 -11.55
CA PRO A 233 4.30 -0.84 -10.10
C PRO A 233 5.75 -1.10 -9.68
N LYS A 234 6.19 -0.49 -8.58
CA LYS A 234 7.59 -0.59 -8.10
C LYS A 234 7.88 -1.83 -7.26
N ASN A 235 6.85 -2.46 -6.73
CA ASN A 235 6.97 -3.68 -5.93
C ASN A 235 5.69 -4.52 -6.04
N ALA A 236 5.78 -5.77 -5.58
CA ALA A 236 4.67 -6.72 -5.63
C ALA A 236 3.44 -6.23 -4.85
N PHE A 237 3.64 -5.51 -3.74
CA PHE A 237 2.52 -4.93 -2.99
C PHE A 237 1.74 -3.92 -3.83
N VAL A 238 2.39 -2.98 -4.54
CA VAL A 238 1.66 -2.01 -5.38
C VAL A 238 0.97 -2.72 -6.55
N ALA A 239 1.61 -3.74 -7.14
CA ALA A 239 1.02 -4.53 -8.22
C ALA A 239 -0.23 -5.30 -7.80
N ASP A 240 -0.22 -5.90 -6.60
CA ASP A 240 -1.33 -6.63 -6.00
C ASP A 240 -2.43 -5.69 -5.49
N PHE A 241 -2.02 -4.58 -4.88
CA PHE A 241 -2.94 -3.62 -4.27
C PHE A 241 -3.65 -2.71 -5.30
N ILE A 242 -3.14 -2.58 -6.52
CA ILE A 242 -3.73 -1.72 -7.56
C ILE A 242 -4.16 -2.56 -8.75
N GLY A 243 -5.46 -2.67 -8.98
CA GLY A 243 -6.05 -3.50 -10.01
C GLY A 243 -5.98 -4.99 -9.66
N ASP A 244 -6.46 -5.83 -10.58
CA ASP A 244 -6.23 -7.27 -10.49
C ASP A 244 -4.86 -7.61 -11.11
N SER A 245 -4.15 -8.56 -10.53
CA SER A 245 -2.84 -9.03 -11.00
C SER A 245 -2.73 -10.54 -10.88
N ASN A 246 -2.10 -11.16 -11.86
CA ASN A 246 -1.50 -12.47 -11.68
C ASN A 246 -0.05 -12.27 -11.24
N ILE A 247 0.33 -12.83 -10.10
CA ILE A 247 1.69 -12.74 -9.57
C ILE A 247 2.24 -14.16 -9.48
N PHE A 248 3.41 -14.39 -10.06
CA PHE A 248 4.02 -15.72 -10.10
C PHE A 248 5.48 -15.68 -9.68
N SER A 249 5.87 -16.62 -8.82
CA SER A 249 7.28 -16.86 -8.52
C SER A 249 8.02 -17.30 -9.80
N GLY A 250 9.15 -16.65 -10.07
CA GLY A 250 9.96 -16.92 -11.25
C GLY A 250 11.45 -16.74 -11.02
N ILE A 251 12.23 -16.98 -12.09
CA ILE A 251 13.68 -16.77 -12.10
C ILE A 251 14.12 -16.20 -13.45
N MET A 252 15.05 -15.24 -13.41
CA MET A 252 15.70 -14.74 -14.62
C MET A 252 16.62 -15.80 -15.23
N THR A 253 16.37 -16.21 -16.46
CA THR A 253 17.15 -17.25 -17.17
C THR A 253 18.15 -16.69 -18.18
N GLY A 254 18.18 -15.38 -18.35
CA GLY A 254 19.11 -14.67 -19.20
C GLY A 254 18.74 -13.21 -19.36
N LYS A 255 19.40 -12.52 -20.29
CA LYS A 255 19.08 -11.13 -20.63
C LYS A 255 17.66 -11.04 -21.17
N CYS A 256 16.81 -10.23 -20.53
CA CYS A 256 15.41 -10.02 -20.94
C CYS A 256 14.64 -11.34 -21.08
N ARG A 257 14.96 -12.34 -20.25
CA ARG A 257 14.37 -13.68 -20.27
C ARG A 257 14.07 -14.19 -18.89
N VAL A 258 12.86 -14.68 -18.70
CA VAL A 258 12.33 -15.11 -17.42
C VAL A 258 11.61 -16.44 -17.55
N ARG A 259 11.65 -17.25 -16.49
CA ARG A 259 10.87 -18.49 -16.38
C ARG A 259 9.95 -18.43 -15.18
N PHE A 260 8.65 -18.60 -15.42
CA PHE A 260 7.60 -18.74 -14.41
C PHE A 260 6.48 -19.64 -14.97
N CYS A 261 5.61 -20.17 -14.10
CA CYS A 261 4.56 -21.13 -14.47
C CYS A 261 5.02 -22.32 -15.33
N GLY A 262 6.29 -22.72 -15.22
CA GLY A 262 6.89 -23.81 -16.00
C GLY A 262 7.19 -23.48 -17.47
N ALA A 263 7.08 -22.22 -17.90
CA ALA A 263 7.38 -21.77 -19.26
C ALA A 263 8.42 -20.63 -19.28
N GLU A 264 9.05 -20.42 -20.43
CA GLU A 264 10.06 -19.38 -20.63
C GLU A 264 9.50 -18.26 -21.51
N PHE A 265 9.74 -17.01 -21.11
CA PHE A 265 9.21 -15.80 -21.72
C PHE A 265 10.34 -14.82 -22.03
N GLU A 266 10.14 -14.00 -23.06
CA GLU A 266 10.88 -12.75 -23.24
C GLU A 266 10.16 -11.67 -22.42
N CYS A 267 10.91 -10.78 -21.78
CA CYS A 267 10.39 -9.64 -21.01
C CYS A 267 11.21 -8.39 -21.34
N VAL A 268 10.76 -7.22 -20.90
CA VAL A 268 11.46 -5.94 -21.18
C VAL A 268 12.53 -5.64 -20.12
N ASP A 269 12.32 -6.10 -18.88
CA ASP A 269 13.22 -5.83 -17.75
C ASP A 269 14.53 -6.62 -17.81
N ASP A 270 15.67 -5.91 -17.69
CA ASP A 270 17.01 -6.51 -17.68
C ASP A 270 17.56 -6.64 -16.26
N VAL A 271 17.16 -7.72 -15.59
CA VAL A 271 17.61 -8.11 -14.24
C VAL A 271 18.67 -9.21 -14.34
N GLU A 272 19.59 -9.27 -13.37
CA GLU A 272 20.69 -10.24 -13.34
C GLU A 272 20.21 -11.70 -13.46
N HIS A 273 20.91 -12.50 -14.27
CA HIS A 273 20.64 -13.93 -14.44
C HIS A 273 20.69 -14.69 -13.10
N GLY A 274 19.70 -15.53 -12.85
CA GLY A 274 19.58 -16.34 -11.64
C GLY A 274 18.88 -15.62 -10.49
N THR A 275 18.53 -14.34 -10.66
CA THR A 275 17.72 -13.59 -9.70
C THR A 275 16.32 -14.19 -9.61
N MET A 276 15.88 -14.46 -8.39
CA MET A 276 14.50 -14.84 -8.08
C MET A 276 13.61 -13.60 -8.12
N ILE A 277 12.48 -13.72 -8.78
CA ILE A 277 11.59 -12.59 -9.08
C ILE A 277 10.14 -12.99 -8.82
N ASP A 278 9.28 -11.98 -8.69
CA ASP A 278 7.85 -12.11 -8.85
C ASP A 278 7.47 -11.51 -10.22
N ALA A 279 6.96 -12.35 -11.12
CA ALA A 279 6.47 -11.95 -12.43
C ALA A 279 5.01 -11.51 -12.29
N VAL A 280 4.74 -10.24 -12.58
CA VAL A 280 3.41 -9.65 -12.51
C VAL A 280 2.85 -9.53 -13.93
N VAL A 281 1.64 -10.05 -14.14
CA VAL A 281 0.92 -10.01 -15.41
C VAL A 281 -0.53 -9.62 -15.17
N ARG A 282 -1.00 -8.54 -15.81
CA ARG A 282 -2.40 -8.12 -15.68
C ARG A 282 -3.33 -9.11 -16.38
N PRO A 283 -4.49 -9.45 -15.80
CA PRO A 283 -5.44 -10.38 -16.41
C PRO A 283 -5.86 -10.00 -17.83
N GLU A 284 -5.96 -8.72 -18.15
CA GLU A 284 -6.28 -8.19 -19.48
C GLU A 284 -5.16 -8.34 -20.52
N ASP A 285 -3.91 -8.50 -20.07
CA ASP A 285 -2.75 -8.74 -20.94
C ASP A 285 -2.58 -10.23 -21.31
N VAL A 286 -3.32 -11.11 -20.65
CA VAL A 286 -3.30 -12.55 -20.96
C VAL A 286 -4.27 -12.86 -22.11
N THR A 287 -3.73 -13.32 -23.24
CA THR A 287 -4.52 -13.70 -24.40
C THR A 287 -4.78 -15.21 -24.45
N ILE A 288 -6.06 -15.62 -24.45
CA ILE A 288 -6.46 -17.01 -24.69
C ILE A 288 -6.32 -17.34 -26.18
N THR A 289 -5.62 -18.44 -26.46
CA THR A 289 -5.32 -18.96 -27.80
C THR A 289 -5.60 -20.47 -27.87
N ALA A 290 -5.41 -21.06 -29.06
CA ALA A 290 -5.41 -22.52 -29.18
C ALA A 290 -4.22 -23.13 -28.41
N PRO A 291 -4.34 -24.34 -27.83
CA PRO A 291 -3.29 -24.96 -27.00
C PRO A 291 -1.89 -24.99 -27.62
N GLU A 292 -1.80 -25.12 -28.95
CA GLU A 292 -0.55 -25.16 -29.69
C GLU A 292 0.09 -23.79 -29.97
N LYS A 293 -0.67 -22.69 -29.79
CA LYS A 293 -0.21 -21.31 -30.02
C LYS A 293 0.13 -20.56 -28.72
N GLY A 294 -0.30 -21.07 -27.58
CA GLY A 294 0.05 -20.50 -26.27
C GLY A 294 1.43 -20.94 -25.81
N ILE A 295 2.06 -20.08 -25.00
CA ILE A 295 3.29 -20.37 -24.26
C ILE A 295 2.97 -21.26 -23.06
N ILE A 296 1.89 -20.96 -22.34
CA ILE A 296 1.35 -21.78 -21.26
C ILE A 296 0.18 -22.60 -21.80
N ARG A 297 0.03 -23.85 -21.35
CA ARG A 297 -1.16 -24.68 -21.62
C ARG A 297 -1.91 -24.92 -20.34
N GLY A 298 -3.24 -24.79 -20.39
CA GLY A 298 -4.09 -25.02 -19.23
C GLY A 298 -5.50 -25.44 -19.61
N VAL A 299 -6.32 -25.62 -18.59
CA VAL A 299 -7.74 -25.97 -18.71
C VAL A 299 -8.57 -24.89 -18.04
N VAL A 300 -9.62 -24.44 -18.71
CA VAL A 300 -10.55 -23.46 -18.16
C VAL A 300 -11.35 -24.09 -17.01
N THR A 301 -11.20 -23.57 -15.79
CA THR A 301 -11.86 -24.06 -14.57
C THR A 301 -13.02 -23.17 -14.12
N SER A 302 -13.00 -21.89 -14.48
CA SER A 302 -14.07 -20.94 -14.15
C SER A 302 -14.29 -19.93 -15.28
N VAL A 303 -15.54 -19.51 -15.47
CA VAL A 303 -15.94 -18.45 -16.41
C VAL A 303 -17.06 -17.62 -15.78
N ILE A 304 -16.73 -16.40 -15.37
CA ILE A 304 -17.64 -15.49 -14.67
C ILE A 304 -17.85 -14.24 -15.54
N PHE A 305 -19.11 -13.86 -15.76
CA PHE A 305 -19.42 -12.62 -16.49
C PHE A 305 -19.45 -11.43 -15.53
N LYS A 306 -18.55 -10.46 -15.72
CA LYS A 306 -18.41 -9.24 -14.89
C LYS A 306 -19.03 -8.00 -15.56
N GLY A 307 -19.85 -8.20 -16.60
CA GLY A 307 -20.58 -7.12 -17.28
C GLY A 307 -19.96 -6.71 -18.61
N VAL A 308 -18.79 -6.06 -18.60
CA VAL A 308 -18.10 -5.65 -19.85
C VAL A 308 -17.11 -6.71 -20.36
N HIS A 309 -16.69 -7.62 -19.49
CA HIS A 309 -15.78 -8.72 -19.81
C HIS A 309 -16.17 -10.01 -19.04
N TYR A 310 -15.53 -11.10 -19.41
CA TYR A 310 -15.49 -12.36 -18.68
C TYR A 310 -14.18 -12.46 -17.92
N GLU A 311 -14.28 -12.81 -16.64
CA GLU A 311 -13.16 -13.26 -15.83
C GLU A 311 -13.09 -14.79 -15.99
N ILE A 312 -11.98 -15.26 -16.52
CA ILE A 312 -11.78 -16.65 -16.91
C ILE A 312 -10.58 -17.18 -16.13
N THR A 313 -10.78 -18.21 -15.34
CA THR A 313 -9.72 -18.88 -14.61
C THR A 313 -9.22 -20.08 -15.41
N VAL A 314 -7.91 -20.15 -15.61
CA VAL A 314 -7.23 -21.23 -16.33
C VAL A 314 -6.22 -21.90 -15.40
N GLN A 315 -6.43 -23.18 -15.13
CA GLN A 315 -5.49 -23.99 -14.36
C GLN A 315 -4.39 -24.51 -15.27
N SER A 316 -3.14 -24.21 -14.93
CA SER A 316 -1.93 -24.76 -15.56
C SER A 316 -1.06 -25.45 -14.51
N SER A 317 -1.12 -26.78 -14.49
CA SER A 317 -0.45 -27.59 -13.46
C SER A 317 -0.93 -27.18 -12.05
N LYS A 318 -0.08 -26.56 -11.21
CA LYS A 318 -0.45 -26.01 -9.91
C LYS A 318 -0.90 -24.55 -9.94
N ASN A 319 -0.58 -23.82 -11.01
CA ASN A 319 -0.85 -22.39 -11.09
C ASN A 319 -2.26 -22.11 -11.59
N GLU A 320 -2.95 -21.23 -10.89
CA GLU A 320 -4.16 -20.58 -11.31
C GLU A 320 -3.80 -19.28 -12.05
N ILE A 321 -4.37 -19.08 -13.25
CA ILE A 321 -4.14 -17.88 -14.07
C ILE A 321 -5.49 -17.26 -14.41
N VAL A 322 -5.69 -16.03 -13.98
CA VAL A 322 -6.90 -15.24 -14.23
C VAL A 322 -6.72 -14.43 -15.52
N VAL A 323 -7.73 -14.48 -16.38
CA VAL A 323 -7.76 -13.79 -17.67
C VAL A 323 -9.03 -12.94 -17.79
N GLN A 324 -8.89 -11.69 -18.19
CA GLN A 324 -10.02 -10.83 -18.53
C GLN A 324 -10.20 -10.75 -20.05
N SER A 325 -11.35 -11.22 -20.56
CA SER A 325 -11.63 -11.20 -22.00
C SER A 325 -13.06 -10.79 -22.32
N THR A 326 -13.26 -10.05 -23.40
CA THR A 326 -14.60 -9.76 -23.94
C THR A 326 -15.26 -10.98 -24.60
N ARG A 327 -14.50 -12.06 -24.80
CA ARG A 327 -14.98 -13.31 -25.40
C ARG A 327 -15.15 -14.38 -24.34
N LYS A 328 -16.28 -15.08 -24.38
CA LYS A 328 -16.56 -16.21 -23.51
C LYS A 328 -15.67 -17.41 -23.88
N ALA A 329 -15.05 -18.04 -22.89
CA ALA A 329 -14.41 -19.34 -23.03
C ALA A 329 -15.37 -20.50 -22.68
N GLU A 330 -15.06 -21.70 -23.18
CA GLU A 330 -15.79 -22.92 -22.81
C GLU A 330 -15.18 -23.53 -21.54
N LEU A 331 -16.05 -23.84 -20.57
CA LEU A 331 -15.63 -24.49 -19.33
C LEU A 331 -15.06 -25.89 -19.64
N ASN A 332 -13.97 -26.25 -18.95
CA ASN A 332 -13.18 -27.48 -19.17
C ASN A 332 -12.47 -27.58 -20.53
N ALA A 333 -12.47 -26.53 -21.35
CA ALA A 333 -11.72 -26.53 -22.59
C ALA A 333 -10.21 -26.43 -22.32
N ALA A 334 -9.43 -27.18 -23.09
CA ALA A 334 -7.98 -27.00 -23.13
C ALA A 334 -7.65 -25.75 -23.97
N VAL A 335 -6.84 -24.86 -23.41
CA VAL A 335 -6.47 -23.58 -24.03
C VAL A 335 -4.97 -23.33 -23.92
N GLY A 336 -4.46 -22.49 -24.82
CA GLY A 336 -3.13 -21.90 -24.71
C GLY A 336 -3.24 -20.47 -24.18
N LEU A 337 -2.26 -20.00 -23.40
CA LEU A 337 -2.16 -18.61 -22.97
C LEU A 337 -0.91 -17.98 -23.58
N TYR A 338 -1.07 -16.77 -24.10
CA TYR A 338 0.00 -15.95 -24.65
C TYR A 338 0.04 -14.61 -23.92
N ILE A 339 1.24 -14.14 -23.61
CA ILE A 339 1.48 -12.88 -22.92
C ILE A 339 2.56 -12.16 -23.74
N GLU A 340 2.33 -10.89 -24.05
CA GLU A 340 3.33 -10.06 -24.74
C GLU A 340 4.47 -9.69 -23.78
N PRO A 341 5.73 -9.57 -24.24
CA PRO A 341 6.86 -9.24 -23.38
C PRO A 341 6.67 -7.98 -22.53
N GLU A 342 5.98 -6.98 -23.08
CA GLU A 342 5.66 -5.71 -22.42
C GLU A 342 4.63 -5.85 -21.28
N GLY A 343 3.81 -6.90 -21.28
CA GLY A 343 2.84 -7.20 -20.23
C GLY A 343 3.39 -8.04 -19.09
N ILE A 344 4.71 -8.29 -19.07
CA ILE A 344 5.39 -9.02 -18.00
C ILE A 344 6.28 -8.05 -17.24
N HIS A 345 5.86 -7.69 -16.02
CA HIS A 345 6.63 -6.81 -15.14
C HIS A 345 7.41 -7.64 -14.12
N ILE A 346 8.72 -7.38 -14.03
CA ILE A 346 9.61 -8.11 -13.14
C ILE A 346 9.81 -7.36 -11.83
N MET A 347 9.32 -7.93 -10.73
CA MET A 347 9.59 -7.44 -9.38
C MET A 347 10.69 -8.28 -8.74
N LEU A 348 11.62 -7.63 -8.04
CA LEU A 348 12.56 -8.36 -7.20
C LEU A 348 11.75 -9.05 -6.08
N ALA A 349 11.87 -10.37 -5.98
CA ALA A 349 11.22 -11.10 -4.90
C ALA A 349 11.83 -10.63 -3.57
N GLU A 350 11.03 -10.06 -2.69
CA GLU A 350 11.47 -9.74 -1.34
C GLU A 350 11.90 -11.04 -0.67
N ASN A 351 13.18 -11.09 -0.27
CA ASN A 351 13.88 -12.17 0.41
C ASN A 351 13.25 -13.58 0.30
N THR A 352 13.75 -14.39 -0.63
CA THR A 352 13.40 -15.83 -0.73
C THR A 352 13.74 -16.68 0.50
N ILE A 353 14.38 -16.09 1.51
CA ILE A 353 14.83 -16.71 2.75
C ILE A 353 14.75 -15.65 3.86
N ASN A 354 14.06 -15.96 4.95
CA ASN A 354 14.07 -15.15 6.16
C ASN A 354 15.47 -15.20 6.78
N ARG A 355 16.09 -14.05 7.05
CA ARG A 355 17.44 -13.96 7.61
C ARG A 355 17.49 -13.03 8.81
N ILE A 356 17.88 -13.56 9.96
CA ILE A 356 17.97 -12.81 11.21
C ILE A 356 19.37 -12.94 11.78
N GLU A 357 19.90 -11.81 12.25
CA GLU A 357 21.15 -11.79 12.99
C GLU A 357 20.89 -12.04 14.48
N SER A 358 21.51 -13.10 14.99
CA SER A 358 21.36 -13.54 16.36
C SER A 358 22.71 -13.57 17.08
N GLY A 359 22.68 -13.15 18.35
CA GLY A 359 23.81 -13.26 19.26
C GLY A 359 23.82 -14.59 20.00
N VAL A 360 24.97 -14.91 20.59
CA VAL A 360 25.17 -16.12 21.39
C VAL A 360 25.28 -15.74 22.87
N ASP A 361 24.67 -16.54 23.76
CA ASP A 361 24.75 -16.33 25.21
C ASP A 361 26.09 -16.82 25.81
N LYS A 362 26.29 -16.59 27.11
CA LYS A 362 27.50 -17.00 27.85
C LYS A 362 27.71 -18.52 27.91
N GLN A 363 26.69 -19.32 27.57
CA GLN A 363 26.72 -20.77 27.51
C GLN A 363 26.82 -21.29 26.07
N TYR A 364 27.16 -20.43 25.09
CA TYR A 364 27.23 -20.76 23.67
C TYR A 364 25.90 -21.20 23.05
N ARG A 365 24.76 -20.76 23.61
CA ARG A 365 23.43 -21.00 23.02
C ARG A 365 23.00 -19.81 22.18
N LEU A 366 22.32 -20.10 21.08
CA LEU A 366 21.88 -19.09 20.13
C LEU A 366 20.57 -18.44 20.59
N ASN A 367 20.59 -17.12 20.82
CA ASN A 367 19.42 -16.36 21.19
C ASN A 367 18.65 -15.96 19.92
N PHE A 368 17.38 -16.32 19.84
CA PHE A 368 16.54 -16.05 18.67
C PHE A 368 15.17 -15.53 19.13
N LEU A 369 14.94 -14.23 18.94
CA LEU A 369 13.66 -13.52 19.19
C LEU A 369 12.96 -13.94 20.50
N GLY A 370 13.64 -13.75 21.63
CA GLY A 370 13.10 -14.08 22.96
C GLY A 370 13.20 -15.57 23.36
N GLY A 371 13.60 -16.46 22.45
CA GLY A 371 13.81 -17.89 22.67
C GLY A 371 15.27 -18.36 22.50
N MET A 372 15.49 -19.67 22.65
CA MET A 372 16.78 -20.33 22.43
C MET A 372 16.66 -21.38 21.33
N LEU A 373 17.57 -21.33 20.35
CA LEU A 373 17.72 -22.39 19.34
C LEU A 373 18.90 -23.30 19.70
N ASP A 374 18.69 -24.61 19.58
CA ASP A 374 19.74 -25.62 19.76
C ASP A 374 20.63 -25.63 18.50
N CYS A 375 21.72 -24.87 18.54
CA CYS A 375 22.71 -24.78 17.48
C CYS A 375 24.10 -25.10 18.02
N ASP A 376 24.84 -26.01 17.37
CA ASP A 376 26.23 -26.28 17.74
C ASP A 376 27.16 -25.23 17.13
N ILE A 377 27.49 -24.19 17.91
CA ILE A 377 28.35 -23.09 17.49
C ILE A 377 29.75 -23.55 17.07
N ALA A 378 30.28 -24.65 17.64
CA ALA A 378 31.60 -25.17 17.28
C ALA A 378 31.62 -25.66 15.82
N SER A 379 30.51 -26.21 15.33
CA SER A 379 30.39 -26.68 13.95
C SER A 379 30.44 -25.54 12.92
N LEU A 380 30.14 -24.30 13.33
CA LEU A 380 30.11 -23.13 12.46
C LEU A 380 31.49 -22.47 12.30
N ILE A 381 32.38 -22.63 13.29
CA ILE A 381 33.72 -22.05 13.30
C ILE A 381 34.74 -23.12 12.90
N ALA A 382 35.43 -22.91 11.77
CA ALA A 382 36.41 -23.88 11.26
C ALA A 382 37.53 -24.17 12.28
N GLY A 383 37.60 -25.43 12.73
CA GLY A 383 38.62 -25.91 13.67
C GLY A 383 38.32 -25.61 15.15
N ALA A 384 37.17 -25.02 15.47
CA ALA A 384 36.78 -24.78 16.85
C ALA A 384 36.30 -26.05 17.55
N ARG A 385 36.47 -26.10 18.87
CA ARG A 385 36.01 -27.20 19.72
C ARG A 385 35.76 -26.73 21.14
N TYR A 386 34.90 -27.43 21.86
CA TYR A 386 34.75 -27.22 23.30
C TYR A 386 35.89 -27.88 24.06
N ASN A 387 36.47 -27.15 25.01
CA ASN A 387 37.46 -27.70 25.94
C ASN A 387 36.77 -28.48 27.09
N THR A 388 37.56 -29.03 28.02
CA THR A 388 37.06 -29.79 29.17
C THR A 388 36.21 -28.98 30.14
N ASP A 389 36.31 -27.66 30.11
CA ASP A 389 35.55 -26.72 30.94
C ASP A 389 34.28 -26.19 30.23
N GLY A 390 33.97 -26.70 29.02
CA GLY A 390 32.80 -26.29 28.23
C GLY A 390 32.97 -24.95 27.50
N VAL A 391 34.19 -24.42 27.39
CA VAL A 391 34.50 -23.17 26.70
C VAL A 391 34.92 -23.46 25.27
N LEU A 392 34.37 -22.68 24.32
CA LEU A 392 34.72 -22.78 22.91
C LEU A 392 36.11 -22.17 22.65
N VAL A 393 37.00 -22.96 22.06
CA VAL A 393 38.33 -22.52 21.62
C VAL A 393 38.46 -22.69 20.11
N ASP A 394 39.22 -21.81 19.47
CA ASP A 394 39.49 -21.87 18.04
C ASP A 394 40.58 -22.90 17.67
N ALA A 395 40.98 -22.92 16.40
CA ALA A 395 42.01 -23.83 15.89
C ALA A 395 43.41 -23.62 16.53
N HIS A 396 43.66 -22.44 17.12
CA HIS A 396 44.91 -22.09 17.81
C HIS A 396 44.83 -22.32 19.32
N GLY A 397 43.65 -22.65 19.85
CA GLY A 397 43.40 -22.85 21.27
C GLY A 397 43.05 -21.57 22.02
N ASP A 398 42.83 -20.46 21.31
CA ASP A 398 42.40 -19.21 21.89
C ASP A 398 40.89 -19.24 22.18
N VAL A 399 40.48 -18.62 23.28
CA VAL A 399 39.07 -18.59 23.71
C VAL A 399 38.26 -17.70 22.78
N VAL A 400 37.15 -18.24 22.27
CA VAL A 400 36.20 -17.48 21.45
C VAL A 400 35.19 -16.81 22.36
N GLU A 401 35.25 -15.49 22.49
CA GLU A 401 34.28 -14.73 23.30
C GLU A 401 32.86 -14.80 22.69
N PRO A 402 31.83 -15.28 23.41
CA PRO A 402 30.46 -15.41 22.89
C PRO A 402 29.88 -14.11 22.35
N ASP A 403 30.17 -12.98 23.00
CA ASP A 403 29.66 -11.65 22.62
C ASP A 403 30.16 -11.19 21.23
N ARG A 404 31.25 -11.79 20.72
CA ARG A 404 31.79 -11.51 19.38
C ARG A 404 31.21 -12.43 18.31
N ILE A 405 30.47 -13.46 18.69
CA ILE A 405 29.88 -14.42 17.76
C ILE A 405 28.53 -13.87 17.30
N LYS A 406 28.43 -13.61 16.00
CA LYS A 406 27.18 -13.28 15.33
C LYS A 406 26.84 -14.40 14.36
N VAL A 407 25.65 -14.95 14.51
CA VAL A 407 25.13 -16.03 13.68
C VAL A 407 23.94 -15.51 12.89
N ILE A 408 23.99 -15.69 11.57
CA ILE A 408 22.84 -15.50 10.70
C ILE A 408 22.02 -16.78 10.76
N VAL A 409 20.79 -16.65 11.24
CA VAL A 409 19.77 -17.69 11.22
C VAL A 409 18.94 -17.51 9.97
N SER A 410 18.74 -18.59 9.22
CA SER A 410 18.02 -18.56 7.95
C SER A 410 16.97 -19.67 7.87
N VAL A 411 15.79 -19.36 7.35
CA VAL A 411 14.71 -20.33 7.12
C VAL A 411 13.97 -19.96 5.84
N LYS A 412 13.58 -20.96 5.05
CA LYS A 412 12.80 -20.74 3.83
C LYS A 412 11.33 -20.50 4.18
N PRO A 413 10.61 -19.63 3.45
CA PRO A 413 9.17 -19.43 3.64
C PRO A 413 8.35 -20.72 3.62
N ASP A 414 8.64 -21.64 2.68
CA ASP A 414 7.95 -22.94 2.53
C ASP A 414 8.22 -23.93 3.70
N ASP A 415 9.20 -23.64 4.55
CA ASP A 415 9.54 -24.47 5.71
C ASP A 415 8.87 -23.96 7.01
N ILE A 416 8.03 -22.91 6.89
CA ILE A 416 7.28 -22.31 8.00
C ILE A 416 5.80 -22.63 7.80
N THR A 417 5.11 -23.05 8.87
CA THR A 417 3.66 -23.26 8.87
C THR A 417 2.99 -22.35 9.88
N MET A 418 1.82 -21.81 9.54
CA MET A 418 1.03 -20.97 10.45
C MET A 418 -0.01 -21.79 11.23
N SER A 419 -0.31 -21.35 12.45
CA SER A 419 -1.30 -21.96 13.34
C SER A 419 -2.06 -20.90 14.12
N ASP A 420 -3.33 -21.17 14.39
CA ASP A 420 -4.21 -20.40 15.27
C ASP A 420 -3.96 -20.68 16.76
N ASP A 421 -3.41 -21.85 17.08
CA ASP A 421 -2.88 -22.14 18.42
C ASP A 421 -1.65 -21.28 18.72
N LYS A 422 -1.86 -20.29 19.58
CA LYS A 422 -0.86 -19.29 19.98
C LYS A 422 0.37 -19.90 20.65
N GLU A 423 0.27 -21.10 21.22
CA GLU A 423 1.38 -21.74 21.93
C GLU A 423 2.10 -22.81 21.09
N ALA A 424 1.66 -23.06 19.84
CA ALA A 424 2.17 -24.16 19.03
C ALA A 424 3.54 -23.89 18.39
N GLY A 425 3.82 -22.64 18.02
CA GLY A 425 5.04 -22.22 17.34
C GLY A 425 6.03 -21.50 18.25
N ILE A 426 7.24 -21.31 17.71
CA ILE A 426 8.35 -20.64 18.40
C ILE A 426 8.32 -19.12 18.23
N LEU A 427 7.61 -18.62 17.21
CA LEU A 427 7.40 -17.20 16.96
C LEU A 427 5.90 -16.92 16.84
N ARG A 428 5.53 -15.67 17.07
CA ARG A 428 4.15 -15.18 17.02
C ARG A 428 4.14 -13.79 16.43
N GLY A 429 3.08 -13.45 15.73
CA GLY A 429 2.98 -12.16 15.07
C GLY A 429 1.63 -11.93 14.43
N HIS A 430 1.47 -10.75 13.84
CA HIS A 430 0.31 -10.40 13.04
C HIS A 430 0.64 -10.48 11.56
N ILE A 431 -0.30 -11.00 10.77
CA ILE A 431 -0.22 -10.91 9.31
C ILE A 431 -0.41 -9.45 8.90
N ILE A 432 0.64 -8.86 8.35
CA ILE A 432 0.67 -7.44 7.92
C ILE A 432 0.56 -7.28 6.40
N ASN A 433 0.78 -8.37 5.66
CA ASN A 433 0.60 -8.40 4.22
C ASN A 433 0.36 -9.85 3.75
N LEU A 434 -0.38 -10.02 2.65
CA LEU A 434 -0.54 -11.30 1.97
C LEU A 434 -0.70 -11.08 0.47
N ILE A 435 -0.07 -11.91 -0.34
CA ILE A 435 -0.13 -11.87 -1.81
C ILE A 435 -0.31 -13.28 -2.34
N TYR A 436 -1.27 -13.50 -3.24
CA TYR A 436 -1.43 -14.79 -3.90
C TYR A 436 -0.44 -14.93 -5.07
N LYS A 437 0.39 -15.98 -5.04
CA LYS A 437 1.45 -16.25 -6.02
C LYS A 437 1.06 -17.32 -7.06
N GLY A 438 -0.24 -17.44 -7.35
CA GLY A 438 -0.78 -18.34 -8.37
C GLY A 438 -0.94 -19.79 -7.94
N ASP A 439 -0.16 -20.29 -6.98
CA ASP A 439 -0.33 -21.64 -6.42
C ASP A 439 -0.33 -21.69 -4.87
N HIS A 440 0.12 -20.63 -4.21
CA HIS A 440 0.10 -20.44 -2.76
C HIS A 440 -0.02 -18.96 -2.42
N TYR A 441 -0.25 -18.64 -1.15
CA TYR A 441 -0.16 -17.29 -0.60
C TYR A 441 1.21 -17.06 0.04
N SER A 442 1.79 -15.89 -0.23
CA SER A 442 2.98 -15.37 0.42
C SER A 442 2.54 -14.34 1.45
N TYR A 443 2.73 -14.64 2.73
CA TYR A 443 2.40 -13.80 3.86
C TYR A 443 3.63 -13.08 4.38
N VAL A 444 3.45 -11.86 4.88
CA VAL A 444 4.41 -11.19 5.75
C VAL A 444 3.81 -11.14 7.15
N VAL A 445 4.50 -11.77 8.09
CA VAL A 445 4.11 -11.83 9.50
C VAL A 445 5.08 -10.98 10.31
N ARG A 446 4.58 -9.88 10.87
CA ARG A 446 5.36 -9.05 11.81
C ARG A 446 5.31 -9.65 13.20
N THR A 447 6.46 -10.07 13.69
CA THR A 447 6.60 -10.65 15.02
C THR A 447 6.50 -9.59 16.13
N GLU A 448 6.30 -10.03 17.37
CA GLU A 448 6.25 -9.14 18.54
C GLU A 448 7.57 -8.37 18.80
N GLU A 449 8.68 -8.82 18.23
CA GLU A 449 9.99 -8.17 18.29
C GLU A 449 10.24 -7.26 17.07
N ASP A 450 9.19 -6.89 16.33
CA ASP A 450 9.20 -6.04 15.12
C ASP A 450 10.05 -6.58 13.95
N GLU A 451 10.27 -7.90 13.90
CA GLU A 451 10.90 -8.59 12.76
C GLU A 451 9.85 -9.17 11.81
N ASP A 452 10.07 -9.00 10.51
CA ASP A 452 9.15 -9.46 9.46
C ASP A 452 9.58 -10.83 8.91
N PHE A 453 8.65 -11.78 8.91
CA PHE A 453 8.84 -13.11 8.33
C PHE A 453 7.96 -13.32 7.11
N ILE A 454 8.56 -13.79 6.03
CA ILE A 454 7.88 -14.26 4.83
C ILE A 454 7.52 -15.73 5.02
N VAL A 455 6.25 -16.06 4.87
CA VAL A 455 5.71 -17.42 5.02
C VAL A 455 4.91 -17.79 3.78
N SER A 456 5.10 -19.01 3.28
CA SER A 456 4.33 -19.54 2.14
C SER A 456 3.34 -20.57 2.64
N ASP A 457 2.04 -20.37 2.37
CA ASP A 457 0.97 -21.28 2.78
C ASP A 457 -0.08 -21.43 1.66
N GLU A 458 -0.64 -22.62 1.48
CA GLU A 458 -1.71 -22.86 0.52
C GLU A 458 -3.07 -22.40 1.07
N ASP A 459 -3.22 -22.35 2.40
CA ASP A 459 -4.44 -21.92 3.07
C ASP A 459 -4.54 -20.39 3.12
N LEU A 460 -5.77 -19.87 3.00
CA LEU A 460 -6.07 -18.44 3.10
C LEU A 460 -6.24 -18.01 4.56
N TRP A 461 -5.34 -17.13 5.01
CA TRP A 461 -5.42 -16.41 6.28
C TRP A 461 -5.86 -14.95 6.02
N ASN A 462 -6.36 -14.26 7.05
CA ASN A 462 -6.78 -12.86 6.90
C ASN A 462 -5.69 -11.89 7.37
N MET A 463 -5.73 -10.69 6.81
CA MET A 463 -4.99 -9.55 7.36
C MET A 463 -5.32 -9.33 8.84
N ASP A 464 -4.33 -8.93 9.62
CA ASP A 464 -4.37 -8.72 11.08
C ASP A 464 -4.58 -9.99 11.94
N ASP A 465 -4.74 -11.17 11.34
CA ASP A 465 -4.80 -12.42 12.09
C ASP A 465 -3.50 -12.60 12.90
N TYR A 466 -3.67 -12.93 14.18
CA TYR A 466 -2.55 -13.21 15.09
C TYR A 466 -2.24 -14.71 15.03
N VAL A 467 -1.09 -15.04 14.45
CA VAL A 467 -0.69 -16.41 14.13
C VAL A 467 0.58 -16.81 14.87
N SER A 468 0.74 -18.11 15.10
CA SER A 468 2.00 -18.69 15.55
C SER A 468 2.73 -19.36 14.39
N LEU A 469 4.04 -19.16 14.29
CA LEU A 469 4.89 -19.73 13.26
C LEU A 469 5.57 -21.00 13.77
N LEU A 470 5.21 -22.14 13.19
CA LEU A 470 5.82 -23.43 13.43
C LEU A 470 6.97 -23.62 12.46
N ILE A 471 8.18 -23.69 13.01
CA ILE A 471 9.40 -23.93 12.25
C ILE A 471 10.08 -25.16 12.82
N PRO A 472 10.16 -26.27 12.07
CA PRO A 472 10.88 -27.46 12.54
C PRO A 472 12.37 -27.12 12.75
N LYS A 473 12.95 -27.56 13.87
CA LYS A 473 14.31 -27.17 14.27
C LYS A 473 15.37 -27.49 13.20
N GLU A 474 15.17 -28.57 12.45
CA GLU A 474 16.02 -29.04 11.37
C GLU A 474 15.99 -28.18 10.09
N LYS A 475 15.00 -27.28 9.96
CA LYS A 475 14.85 -26.38 8.80
C LYS A 475 15.62 -25.08 8.96
N PHE A 476 16.12 -24.80 10.16
CA PHE A 476 17.02 -23.68 10.37
C PHE A 476 18.40 -23.95 9.77
N HIS A 477 18.89 -22.96 9.03
CA HIS A 477 20.24 -22.88 8.54
C HIS A 477 21.00 -21.81 9.32
N TYR A 478 22.23 -22.13 9.72
CA TYR A 478 23.06 -21.26 10.53
C TYR A 478 24.36 -20.95 9.80
N ALA A 479 24.78 -19.70 9.79
CA ALA A 479 26.06 -19.27 9.23
C ALA A 479 26.68 -18.18 10.10
N LEU A 480 28.00 -18.16 10.24
CA LEU A 480 28.67 -17.04 10.89
C LEU A 480 28.54 -15.78 10.03
N LYS A 481 28.19 -14.66 10.67
CA LYS A 481 28.32 -13.34 10.06
C LYS A 481 29.82 -13.03 9.95
N LYS A 482 30.29 -12.83 8.72
CA LYS A 482 31.69 -12.49 8.43
C LYS A 482 32.02 -11.06 8.80
#